data_AF-A0A533VN32-F1
#
_entry.id   AF-A0A533VN32-F1
#
_cell.length_a   1.000
_cell.length_b   1.000
_cell.length_c   1.000
_cell.angle_alpha   90.00
_cell.angle_beta   90.00
_cell.angle_gamma   90.00
#
_symmetry.space_group_name_H-M   'P 1'
#
loop_
_entity.id
_entity.type
_entity.pdbx_description
1 polymer ?
#
loop_
_entity_poly.entity_id
_entity_poly.type
_entity_poly.pdbx_seq_one_letter_code
_entity_poly.pdbx_strand_id
1 'polypeptide(L)'
;METRRVTSDLVVSESVTGVGSRLGQRAGREVFENLVHDPTVNTVYLNKRLLERALQVYTRYGAKLSFADSVSVRIMYDMRIKEIVSFDSDFDGVEGISRIH
;
A
#
# COMPACT_ATOMS: atom_id res chain seq x y z
N MET A 1 -2.48 13.12 18.48
CA MET A 1 -1.70 12.94 17.24
C MET A 1 -2.70 12.72 16.14
N GLU A 2 -2.71 13.52 15.09
CA GLU A 2 -3.56 13.25 13.92
C GLU A 2 -3.24 11.85 13.40
N THR A 3 -4.29 11.03 13.23
CA THR A 3 -4.17 9.70 12.64
C THR A 3 -3.84 9.87 11.16
N ARG A 4 -2.54 9.83 10.83
CA ARG A 4 -2.07 9.97 9.45
C ARG A 4 -2.18 8.63 8.73
N ARG A 5 -3.04 8.55 7.71
CA ARG A 5 -3.16 7.36 6.85
C ARG A 5 -1.89 7.23 6.01
N VAL A 6 -1.43 6.02 5.73
CA VAL A 6 -0.20 5.79 4.95
C VAL A 6 -0.52 4.91 3.75
N THR A 7 0.05 5.25 2.61
CA THR A 7 -0.02 4.45 1.37
C THR A 7 1.33 4.48 0.64
N SER A 8 1.46 3.78 -0.48
CA SER A 8 2.63 3.83 -1.37
C SER A 8 2.25 4.27 -2.77
N ASP A 9 3.21 4.78 -3.55
CA ASP A 9 3.01 5.09 -4.96
C ASP A 9 2.71 3.86 -5.84
N LEU A 10 3.02 2.64 -5.37
CA LEU A 10 2.53 1.41 -6.03
C LEU A 10 1.02 1.22 -5.82
N VAL A 11 0.52 1.42 -4.59
CA VAL A 11 -0.93 1.37 -4.32
C VAL A 11 -1.65 2.48 -5.07
N VAL A 12 -1.04 3.67 -5.21
CA VAL A 12 -1.57 4.75 -6.07
C VAL A 12 -1.67 4.27 -7.51
N SER A 13 -0.59 3.69 -8.07
CA SER A 13 -0.57 3.18 -9.45
C SER A 13 -1.68 2.16 -9.72
N GLU A 14 -1.83 1.17 -8.83
CA GLU A 14 -2.84 0.11 -8.97
C GLU A 14 -4.26 0.63 -8.77
N SER A 15 -4.47 1.51 -7.78
CA SER A 15 -5.79 2.06 -7.47
C SER A 15 -6.29 2.98 -8.59
N VAL A 16 -5.44 3.90 -9.07
CA VAL A 16 -5.78 4.83 -10.15
C VAL A 16 -6.08 4.07 -11.45
N THR A 17 -5.24 3.10 -11.80
CA THR A 17 -5.42 2.29 -13.01
C THR A 17 -6.63 1.35 -12.87
N GLY A 18 -6.78 0.70 -11.72
CA GLY A 18 -7.84 -0.26 -11.44
C GLY A 18 -9.23 0.37 -11.39
N VAL A 19 -9.37 1.54 -10.75
CA VAL A 19 -10.62 2.30 -10.74
C VAL A 19 -10.86 2.96 -12.09
N GLY A 20 -9.84 3.58 -12.69
CA GLY A 20 -9.96 4.25 -13.98
C GLY A 20 -10.40 3.32 -15.12
N SER A 21 -9.87 2.09 -15.14
CA SER A 21 -10.26 1.07 -16.13
C SER A 21 -11.69 0.56 -15.97
N ARG A 22 -12.27 0.63 -14.77
CA ARG A 22 -13.63 0.13 -14.47
C ARG A 22 -14.70 1.22 -14.53
N LEU A 23 -14.37 2.42 -14.04
CA LEU A 23 -15.32 3.53 -13.83
C LEU A 23 -14.98 4.77 -14.67
N GLY A 24 -13.93 4.70 -15.48
CA GLY A 24 -13.52 5.77 -16.41
C GLY A 24 -12.49 6.74 -15.84
N GLN A 25 -11.94 7.57 -16.73
CA GLN A 25 -10.84 8.51 -16.46
C GLN A 25 -11.09 9.41 -15.25
N ARG A 26 -12.32 9.94 -15.12
CA ARG A 26 -12.66 10.85 -14.02
C ARG A 26 -12.52 10.17 -12.65
N ALA A 27 -13.01 8.95 -12.50
CA ALA A 27 -12.91 8.21 -11.25
C ALA A 27 -11.44 7.89 -10.89
N GLY A 28 -10.63 7.49 -11.88
CA GLY A 28 -9.19 7.28 -11.67
C GLY A 28 -8.47 8.55 -11.23
N ARG A 29 -8.81 9.71 -11.81
CA ARG A 29 -8.28 11.01 -11.39
C ARG A 29 -8.67 11.36 -9.95
N GLU A 30 -9.93 11.17 -9.58
CA GLU A 30 -10.41 11.44 -8.21
C GLU A 30 -9.65 10.58 -7.17
N VAL A 31 -9.35 9.31 -7.50
CA VAL A 31 -8.50 8.45 -6.65
C VAL A 31 -7.10 9.02 -6.49
N PHE A 32 -6.46 9.47 -7.57
CA PHE A 32 -5.13 10.07 -7.50
C PHE A 32 -5.11 11.31 -6.59
N GLU A 33 -6.07 12.21 -6.79
CA GLU A 33 -6.21 13.44 -5.98
C GLU A 33 -6.40 13.09 -4.49
N ASN A 34 -7.23 12.11 -4.17
CA ASN A 34 -7.48 11.68 -2.78
C ASN A 34 -6.31 10.95 -2.11
N LEU A 35 -5.43 10.28 -2.86
CA LEU A 35 -4.27 9.60 -2.28
C LEU A 35 -3.04 10.50 -2.20
N VAL A 36 -2.85 11.38 -3.18
CA VAL A 36 -1.61 12.16 -3.34
C VAL A 36 -1.75 13.60 -2.84
N HIS A 37 -2.94 14.20 -2.92
CA HIS A 37 -3.15 15.61 -2.56
C HIS A 37 -3.94 15.81 -1.25
N ASP A 38 -4.57 14.76 -0.71
CA ASP A 38 -5.19 14.82 0.62
C ASP A 38 -4.09 14.96 1.71
N PRO A 39 -4.09 16.05 2.51
CA PRO A 39 -3.07 16.29 3.53
C PRO A 39 -3.11 15.27 4.69
N THR A 40 -4.22 14.53 4.84
CA THR A 40 -4.38 13.48 5.85
C THR A 40 -3.76 12.15 5.44
N VAL A 41 -3.34 12.02 4.16
CA VAL A 41 -2.68 10.84 3.60
C VAL A 41 -1.19 11.11 3.41
N ASN A 42 -0.37 10.20 3.91
CA ASN A 42 1.06 10.16 3.67
C ASN A 42 1.37 9.12 2.59
N THR A 43 1.61 9.58 1.36
CA THR A 43 2.06 8.73 0.26
C THR A 43 3.58 8.57 0.31
N VAL A 44 4.05 7.34 0.54
CA VAL A 44 5.46 6.98 0.56
C VAL A 44 5.92 6.64 -0.85
N TYR A 45 6.91 7.37 -1.36
CA TYR A 45 7.52 7.13 -2.67
C TYR A 45 8.67 6.15 -2.59
N LEU A 46 8.69 5.17 -3.50
CA LEU A 46 9.71 4.15 -3.53
C LEU A 46 11.10 4.72 -3.88
N ASN A 47 12.11 4.08 -3.30
CA ASN A 47 13.51 4.23 -3.70
C ASN A 47 14.18 2.85 -3.71
N LYS A 48 15.39 2.76 -4.26
CA LYS A 48 16.15 1.51 -4.36
C LYS A 48 16.24 0.74 -3.04
N ARG A 49 16.52 1.43 -1.93
CA ARG A 49 16.64 0.81 -0.61
C ARG A 49 15.30 0.25 -0.11
N LEU A 50 14.18 0.90 -0.42
CA LEU A 50 12.87 0.37 -0.06
C LEU A 50 12.54 -0.87 -0.91
N LEU A 51 12.81 -0.83 -2.22
CA LEU A 51 12.63 -1.96 -3.13
C LEU A 51 13.41 -3.20 -2.69
N GLU A 52 14.70 -3.05 -2.38
CA GLU A 52 15.57 -4.15 -1.96
C GLU A 52 15.09 -4.80 -0.65
N ARG A 53 14.59 -4.00 0.30
CA ARG A 53 14.06 -4.53 1.55
C ARG A 53 12.65 -5.12 1.40
N ALA A 54 11.84 -4.60 0.47
CA ALA A 54 10.55 -5.19 0.13
C ALA A 54 10.72 -6.55 -0.56
N LEU A 55 11.77 -6.74 -1.35
CA LEU A 55 12.10 -8.04 -1.95
C LEU A 55 12.31 -9.12 -0.87
N GLN A 56 12.93 -8.78 0.26
CA GLN A 56 13.10 -9.71 1.38
C GLN A 56 11.74 -10.14 1.96
N VAL A 57 10.77 -9.22 2.04
CA VAL A 57 9.40 -9.53 2.46
C VAL A 57 8.73 -10.46 1.44
N TYR A 58 8.81 -10.12 0.16
CA TYR A 58 8.26 -10.92 -0.94
C TYR A 58 8.77 -12.36 -0.90
N THR A 59 10.08 -12.55 -0.72
CA THR A 59 10.69 -13.87 -0.58
C THR A 59 10.28 -14.58 0.72
N ARG A 60 10.22 -13.86 1.85
CA ARG A 60 9.82 -14.42 3.15
C ARG A 60 8.42 -15.04 3.12
N TYR A 61 7.49 -14.42 2.42
CA TYR A 61 6.11 -14.90 2.30
C TYR A 61 5.89 -15.80 1.06
N GLY A 62 6.96 -16.26 0.41
CA GLY A 62 6.88 -17.24 -0.67
C GLY A 62 6.07 -16.76 -1.86
N ALA A 63 6.14 -15.46 -2.19
CA ALA A 63 5.39 -14.82 -3.27
C ALA A 63 3.85 -14.91 -3.14
N LYS A 64 3.31 -15.19 -1.93
CA LYS A 64 1.86 -15.07 -1.67
C LYS A 64 1.40 -13.62 -1.76
N LEU A 65 2.19 -12.70 -1.19
CA LEU A 65 1.98 -11.27 -1.36
C LEU A 65 2.45 -10.85 -2.75
N SER A 66 1.72 -9.94 -3.40
CA SER A 66 2.29 -9.23 -4.54
C SER A 66 3.52 -8.42 -4.12
N PHE A 67 4.32 -7.97 -5.09
CA PHE A 67 5.44 -7.09 -4.75
C PHE A 67 4.96 -5.73 -4.20
N ALA A 68 3.82 -5.22 -4.66
CA ALA A 68 3.20 -4.01 -4.11
C ALA A 68 2.80 -4.21 -2.64
N ASP A 69 2.19 -5.34 -2.31
CA ASP A 69 1.83 -5.69 -0.92
C ASP A 69 3.08 -5.87 -0.05
N SER A 70 4.12 -6.48 -0.60
CA SER A 70 5.40 -6.64 0.09
C SER A 70 6.06 -5.28 0.41
N VAL A 71 5.89 -4.29 -0.47
CA VAL A 71 6.31 -2.90 -0.20
C VAL A 71 5.46 -2.28 0.90
N SER A 72 4.14 -2.46 0.86
CA SER A 72 3.23 -2.00 1.92
C SER A 72 3.62 -2.57 3.29
N VAL A 73 3.86 -3.88 3.38
CA VAL A 73 4.34 -4.54 4.61
C VAL A 73 5.69 -3.97 5.06
N ARG A 74 6.62 -3.73 4.13
CA ARG A 74 7.93 -3.14 4.47
C ARG A 74 7.79 -1.72 5.05
N ILE A 75 6.90 -0.90 4.49
CA ILE A 75 6.59 0.44 5.01
C ILE A 75 5.98 0.32 6.40
N MET A 76 5.04 -0.60 6.60
CA MET A 76 4.41 -0.84 7.89
C MET A 76 5.43 -1.22 8.97
N TYR A 77 6.38 -2.09 8.66
CA TYR A 77 7.47 -2.42 9.57
C TYR A 77 8.41 -1.24 9.87
N ASP A 78 8.77 -0.44 8.85
CA ASP A 78 9.63 0.74 9.03
C ASP A 78 8.97 1.82 9.91
N MET A 79 7.64 1.98 9.77
CA MET A 79 6.85 3.00 10.46
C MET A 79 6.14 2.49 11.72
N ARG A 80 6.30 1.20 12.05
CA ARG A 80 5.61 0.53 13.18
C ARG A 80 4.08 0.60 13.09
N ILE A 81 3.54 0.56 11.88
CA ILE A 81 2.10 0.49 11.62
C ILE A 81 1.68 -0.98 11.75
N LYS A 82 0.62 -1.23 12.51
CA LYS A 82 0.14 -2.59 12.80
C LYS A 82 -1.17 -2.94 12.13
N GLU A 83 -1.88 -1.96 11.57
CA GLU A 83 -3.19 -2.16 10.97
C GLU A 83 -3.14 -1.77 9.50
N ILE A 84 -3.76 -2.59 8.65
CA ILE A 84 -3.91 -2.32 7.22
C ILE A 84 -5.37 -2.38 6.82
N VAL A 85 -5.84 -1.33 6.14
CA VAL A 85 -7.16 -1.34 5.49
C VAL A 85 -7.00 -2.06 4.16
N SER A 86 -7.54 -3.27 4.05
CA SER A 86 -7.47 -4.06 2.82
C SER A 86 -8.59 -5.10 2.75
N PHE A 87 -9.06 -5.36 1.53
CA PHE A 87 -9.95 -6.49 1.23
C PHE A 87 -9.19 -7.78 0.92
N ASP A 88 -7.86 -7.72 0.79
CA ASP A 88 -7.04 -8.88 0.47
C ASP A 88 -6.69 -9.68 1.74
N SER A 89 -7.19 -10.91 1.82
CA SER A 89 -6.92 -11.83 2.93
C SER A 89 -5.47 -12.29 3.03
N ASP A 90 -4.64 -12.06 2.01
CA ASP A 90 -3.23 -12.45 2.05
C ASP A 90 -2.44 -11.73 3.16
N PHE A 91 -2.92 -10.56 3.62
CA PHE A 91 -2.38 -9.86 4.78
C PHE A 91 -2.64 -10.57 6.13
N ASP A 92 -3.62 -11.49 6.21
CA ASP A 92 -3.94 -12.21 7.46
C ASP A 92 -2.80 -13.16 7.86
N GLY A 93 -1.93 -13.53 6.91
CA GLY A 93 -0.73 -14.34 7.16
C GLY A 93 0.51 -13.53 7.57
N VAL A 94 0.42 -12.21 7.66
CA VAL A 94 1.59 -11.34 7.87
C VAL A 94 1.82 -11.06 9.36
N GLU A 95 2.92 -11.60 9.87
CA GLU A 95 3.34 -11.41 11.26
C GLU A 95 3.40 -9.93 11.67
N GLY A 96 2.73 -9.60 12.78
CA GLY A 96 2.72 -8.27 13.37
C GLY A 96 1.77 -7.26 12.70
N ILE A 97 1.00 -7.71 11.70
CA ILE A 97 0.02 -6.90 10.97
C ILE A 97 -1.38 -7.50 11.15
N SER A 98 -2.36 -6.63 11.33
CA SER A 98 -3.78 -6.97 11.42
C SER A 98 -4.54 -6.26 10.31
N ARG A 99 -5.24 -7.03 9.49
CA ARG A 99 -6.11 -6.47 8.46
C ARG A 99 -7.43 -5.99 9.09
N ILE A 100 -7.82 -4.77 8.75
CA ILE A 100 -9.13 -4.19 9.10
C ILE A 100 -9.91 -3.93 7.80
N HIS A 101 -11.22 -4.10 7.85
CA HIS A 101 -12.13 -3.96 6.71
C HIS A 101 -13.41 -3.22 7.11
#